data_AF-A0A2G9V2S0-F1
#
_entry.id   AF-A0A2G9V2S0-F1
#
_cell.length_a   1.000
_cell.length_b   1.000
_cell.length_c   1.000
_cell.angle_alpha   90.00
_cell.angle_beta   90.00
_cell.angle_gamma   90.00
#
_symmetry.space_group_name_H-M   'P 1'
#
loop_
_entity.id
_entity.type
_entity.pdbx_description
1 polymer ?
#
loop_
_entity_poly.entity_id
_entity_poly.type
_entity_poly.pdbx_seq_one_letter_code
_entity_poly.pdbx_strand_id
1 'polypeptide(L)'
;MWEYMKNRDVFVKDNREGVERVVRRNFAYLMESTSLEFEVSQNCNLTQIGGVLGSKGYGIALQKKSEWTDRISRQILLYQKRGIIEMKKSKWWRSKGATCTGTSSSVKQQRFSLSLHNVAGLFIILGAGLLFGILTVIVELFIRCRQIANKEKISIWTELVNELRFALNLNIIEDHRSRKKNSKLNGAVPPPDCTKETELPRITNSPMSRRRN
;
A
#
# COMPACT_ATOMS: atom_id res chain seq x y z
N MET A 1 23.89 5.13 -32.70
CA MET A 1 24.10 3.94 -31.84
C MET A 1 25.37 3.19 -32.20
N TRP A 2 25.53 2.72 -33.46
CA TRP A 2 26.75 2.03 -33.91
C TRP A 2 28.06 2.81 -33.62
N GLU A 3 28.11 4.08 -34.01
CA GLU A 3 29.28 4.95 -33.77
C GLU A 3 29.70 5.06 -32.30
N TYR A 4 28.74 4.94 -31.40
CA TYR A 4 28.99 4.95 -29.95
C TYR A 4 29.56 3.61 -29.45
N MET A 5 29.14 2.50 -30.06
CA MET A 5 29.55 1.15 -29.67
C MET A 5 30.91 0.75 -30.28
N LYS A 6 31.21 1.19 -31.52
CA LYS A 6 32.40 0.73 -32.26
C LYS A 6 33.73 0.99 -31.55
N ASN A 7 33.82 2.07 -30.77
CA ASN A 7 35.04 2.48 -30.07
C ASN A 7 35.12 1.94 -28.62
N ARG A 8 34.21 1.05 -28.22
CA ARG A 8 34.14 0.49 -26.87
C ARG A 8 34.14 -1.03 -26.90
N ASP A 9 34.64 -1.64 -25.82
CA ASP A 9 34.62 -3.09 -25.64
C ASP A 9 33.25 -3.60 -25.15
N VAL A 10 32.24 -3.43 -26.01
CA VAL A 10 30.83 -3.81 -25.75
C VAL A 10 30.36 -4.98 -26.59
N PHE A 11 31.15 -5.41 -27.57
CA PHE A 11 30.81 -6.56 -28.42
C PHE A 11 31.18 -7.86 -27.73
N VAL A 12 30.35 -8.87 -27.92
CA VAL A 12 30.55 -10.24 -27.44
C VAL A 12 30.62 -11.16 -28.66
N LYS A 13 31.27 -12.31 -28.50
CA LYS A 13 31.44 -13.26 -29.60
C LYS A 13 30.17 -14.07 -29.83
N ASP A 14 29.51 -14.45 -28.74
CA ASP A 14 28.35 -15.35 -28.75
C ASP A 14 27.19 -14.82 -27.92
N ASN A 15 25.97 -15.25 -28.26
CA ASN A 15 24.76 -14.93 -27.50
C ASN A 15 24.85 -15.37 -26.04
N ARG A 16 25.44 -16.55 -25.77
CA ARG A 16 25.59 -17.09 -24.41
C ARG A 16 26.47 -16.19 -23.55
N GLU A 17 27.58 -15.70 -24.09
CA GLU A 17 28.48 -14.75 -23.43
C GLU A 17 27.74 -13.43 -23.14
N GLY A 18 26.95 -12.95 -24.11
CA GLY A 18 26.09 -11.78 -23.93
C GLY A 18 25.12 -11.93 -22.77
N VAL A 19 24.39 -13.05 -22.70
CA VAL A 19 23.44 -13.34 -21.63
C VAL A 19 24.14 -13.41 -20.26
N GLU A 20 25.26 -14.13 -20.17
CA GLU A 20 26.04 -14.24 -18.93
C GLU A 20 26.57 -12.88 -18.44
N ARG A 21 26.97 -12.01 -19.38
CA ARG A 21 27.43 -10.65 -19.09
C ARG A 21 26.30 -9.76 -18.55
N VAL A 22 25.07 -9.90 -19.08
CA VAL A 22 23.87 -9.21 -18.58
C VAL A 22 23.50 -9.66 -17.17
N VAL A 23 23.60 -10.96 -16.88
CA VAL A 23 23.26 -11.48 -15.53
C VAL A 23 24.28 -11.02 -14.49
N ARG A 24 25.57 -10.95 -14.85
CA ARG A 24 26.65 -10.64 -13.89
C ARG A 24 26.90 -9.15 -13.68
N ARG A 25 26.56 -8.30 -14.63
CA ARG A 25 26.90 -6.86 -14.63
C ARG A 25 25.71 -6.04 -15.08
N ASN A 26 25.70 -4.75 -14.75
CA ASN A 26 24.72 -3.79 -15.28
C ASN A 26 24.99 -3.53 -16.77
N PHE A 27 24.56 -4.46 -17.62
CA PHE A 27 24.78 -4.45 -19.06
C PHE A 27 23.47 -4.74 -19.80
N ALA A 28 23.22 -4.02 -20.89
CA ALA A 28 22.11 -4.28 -21.79
C ALA A 28 22.64 -4.96 -23.05
N TYR A 29 22.04 -6.09 -23.42
CA TYR A 29 22.43 -6.85 -24.59
C TYR A 29 21.31 -6.86 -25.63
N LEU A 30 21.69 -6.63 -26.89
CA LEU A 30 20.77 -6.71 -28.02
C LEU A 30 20.90 -8.09 -28.66
N MET A 31 19.80 -8.82 -28.69
CA MET A 31 19.70 -10.15 -29.30
C MET A 31 18.45 -10.22 -30.16
N GLU A 32 18.40 -11.19 -31.06
CA GLU A 32 17.21 -11.47 -31.86
C GLU A 32 16.01 -11.84 -30.98
N SER A 33 14.81 -11.39 -31.38
CA SER A 33 13.58 -11.50 -30.58
C SER A 33 13.22 -12.93 -30.20
N THR A 34 13.40 -13.90 -31.09
CA THR A 34 13.10 -15.32 -30.85
C THR A 34 14.04 -15.95 -29.82
N SER A 35 15.32 -15.60 -29.89
CA SER A 35 16.35 -16.05 -28.94
C SER A 35 16.16 -15.36 -27.59
N LEU A 36 15.77 -14.08 -27.59
CA LEU A 36 15.46 -13.33 -26.38
C LEU A 36 14.23 -13.90 -25.65
N GLU A 37 13.15 -14.16 -26.39
CA GLU A 37 11.94 -14.81 -25.87
C GLU A 37 12.28 -16.16 -25.23
N PHE A 38 13.18 -16.93 -25.85
CA PHE A 38 13.67 -18.18 -25.29
C PHE A 38 14.43 -17.95 -23.96
N GLU A 39 15.49 -17.14 -23.95
CA GLU A 39 16.33 -16.94 -22.76
C GLU A 39 15.56 -16.36 -21.57
N VAL A 40 14.67 -15.39 -21.80
CA VAL A 40 13.80 -14.82 -20.76
C VAL A 40 12.80 -15.85 -20.23
N SER A 41 12.32 -16.76 -21.09
CA SER A 41 11.43 -17.85 -20.64
C SER A 41 12.14 -18.90 -19.77
N GLN A 42 13.44 -19.09 -19.93
CA GLN A 42 14.23 -20.05 -19.16
C GLN A 42 14.75 -19.46 -17.84
N ASN A 43 15.13 -18.18 -17.86
CA ASN A 43 15.80 -17.50 -16.75
C ASN A 43 14.97 -16.30 -16.26
N CYS A 44 14.32 -16.42 -15.10
CA CYS A 44 13.43 -15.38 -14.57
C CYS A 44 14.17 -14.09 -14.12
N ASN A 45 15.50 -14.11 -14.04
CA ASN A 45 16.33 -12.93 -13.74
C ASN A 45 16.50 -12.00 -14.94
N LEU A 46 16.17 -12.47 -16.15
CA LEU A 46 16.24 -11.68 -17.37
C LEU A 46 14.87 -11.05 -17.64
N THR A 47 14.88 -9.82 -18.15
CA THR A 47 13.66 -9.13 -18.58
C THR A 47 13.88 -8.50 -19.94
N GLN A 48 12.87 -8.58 -20.80
CA GLN A 48 12.85 -7.84 -22.05
C GLN A 48 12.42 -6.41 -21.78
N ILE A 49 13.23 -5.45 -22.25
CA ILE A 49 12.92 -4.03 -22.17
C ILE A 49 12.58 -3.53 -23.57
N GLY A 50 11.40 -2.93 -23.73
CA GLY A 50 10.94 -2.36 -24.99
C GLY A 50 10.40 -3.38 -26.01
N GLY A 51 10.07 -2.87 -27.20
CA GLY A 51 9.54 -3.66 -28.32
C GLY A 51 10.62 -4.19 -29.25
N VAL A 52 10.19 -4.84 -30.33
CA VAL A 52 11.10 -5.27 -31.40
C VAL A 52 11.58 -4.06 -32.21
N LEU A 53 12.90 -3.98 -32.46
CA LEU A 53 13.51 -2.89 -33.25
C LEU A 53 13.26 -3.02 -34.76
N GLY A 54 12.73 -4.16 -35.20
CA GLY A 54 12.39 -4.43 -36.58
C GLY A 54 11.85 -5.85 -36.76
N SER A 55 11.31 -6.13 -37.94
CA SER A 55 10.85 -7.45 -38.34
C SER A 55 11.89 -8.10 -39.25
N LYS A 56 12.48 -9.20 -38.78
CA LYS A 56 13.29 -10.10 -39.58
C LYS A 56 12.69 -11.50 -39.49
N GLY A 57 12.86 -12.30 -40.54
CA GLY A 57 12.37 -13.66 -40.61
C GLY A 57 13.48 -14.61 -41.03
N TYR A 58 13.43 -15.84 -40.53
CA TYR A 58 14.32 -16.92 -40.99
C TYR A 58 13.81 -17.53 -42.29
N GLY A 59 14.74 -17.92 -43.16
CA GLY A 59 14.46 -18.63 -44.39
C GLY A 59 15.41 -19.81 -44.56
N ILE A 60 14.97 -20.82 -45.32
CA ILE A 60 15.82 -21.93 -45.73
C ILE A 60 16.51 -21.52 -47.02
N ALA A 61 17.85 -21.42 -47.00
CA ALA A 61 18.62 -21.07 -48.18
C ALA A 61 18.93 -22.32 -49.02
N LEU A 62 18.66 -22.24 -50.31
CA LEU A 62 19.04 -23.25 -51.30
C LEU A 62 19.99 -22.66 -52.33
N GLN A 63 20.73 -23.52 -53.03
CA GLN A 63 21.55 -23.10 -54.17
C GLN A 63 20.68 -22.38 -55.21
N LYS A 64 21.24 -21.35 -55.85
CA LYS A 64 20.53 -20.60 -56.90
C LYS A 64 20.11 -21.56 -58.01
N LYS A 65 18.86 -21.41 -58.48
CA LYS A 65 18.23 -22.26 -59.51
C LYS A 65 18.03 -23.74 -59.11
N SER A 66 18.00 -24.05 -57.82
CA SER A 66 17.63 -25.39 -57.34
C SER A 66 16.16 -25.71 -57.64
N GLU A 67 15.89 -26.89 -58.20
CA GLU A 67 14.54 -27.42 -58.45
C GLU A 67 13.72 -27.62 -57.17
N TRP A 68 14.38 -27.72 -56.01
CA TRP A 68 13.73 -27.94 -54.71
C TRP A 68 13.12 -26.67 -54.11
N THR A 69 13.49 -25.50 -54.62
CA THR A 69 13.08 -24.21 -54.05
C THR A 69 11.56 -24.10 -54.00
N ASP A 70 10.87 -24.33 -55.12
CA ASP A 70 9.40 -24.24 -55.20
C ASP A 70 8.72 -25.29 -54.32
N ARG A 71 9.22 -26.53 -54.35
CA ARG A 71 8.68 -27.64 -53.57
C ARG A 71 8.74 -27.34 -52.07
N ILE A 72 9.88 -26.84 -51.57
CA ILE A 72 10.07 -26.51 -50.16
C ILE A 72 9.20 -25.30 -49.77
N SER A 73 9.18 -24.25 -50.59
CA SER A 73 8.34 -23.08 -50.32
C SER A 73 6.86 -23.45 -50.21
N ARG A 74 6.35 -24.31 -51.10
CA ARG A 74 4.97 -24.80 -51.03
C ARG A 74 4.70 -25.58 -49.73
N GLN A 75 5.63 -26.42 -49.30
CA GLN A 75 5.47 -27.18 -48.04
C GLN A 75 5.49 -26.27 -46.80
N ILE A 76 6.36 -25.25 -46.77
CA ILE A 76 6.39 -24.27 -45.68
C ILE A 76 5.04 -23.54 -45.56
N LEU A 77 4.47 -23.10 -46.68
CA LEU A 77 3.15 -22.47 -46.70
C LEU A 77 2.05 -23.41 -46.19
N LEU A 78 2.10 -24.69 -46.57
CA LEU A 78 1.16 -25.70 -46.06
C LEU A 78 1.33 -25.91 -44.55
N TYR A 79 2.56 -25.92 -44.04
CA TYR A 79 2.84 -26.06 -42.61
C TYR A 79 2.37 -24.85 -41.80
N GLN A 80 2.53 -23.64 -42.35
CA GLN A 80 2.01 -22.41 -41.77
C GLN A 80 0.47 -22.41 -41.76
N LYS A 81 -0.18 -22.76 -42.89
CA LYS A 81 -1.65 -22.87 -42.98
C LYS A 81 -2.23 -23.88 -41.99
N ARG A 82 -1.53 -24.98 -41.75
CA ARG A 82 -1.92 -26.02 -40.78
C ARG A 82 -1.55 -25.69 -39.33
N GLY A 83 -0.85 -24.59 -39.07
CA GLY A 83 -0.38 -24.22 -37.72
C GLY A 83 0.68 -25.16 -37.13
N ILE A 84 1.32 -26.00 -37.96
CA ILE A 84 2.33 -26.97 -37.51
C ILE A 84 3.56 -26.24 -36.95
N ILE A 85 3.93 -25.11 -37.56
CA ILE A 85 5.08 -24.31 -37.11
C ILE A 85 4.83 -23.78 -35.69
N GLU A 86 3.65 -23.25 -35.40
CA GLU A 86 3.28 -22.78 -34.06
C GLU A 86 3.26 -23.92 -33.03
N MET A 87 2.73 -25.08 -33.43
CA MET A 87 2.77 -26.28 -32.58
C MET A 87 4.22 -26.69 -32.25
N LYS A 88 5.12 -26.63 -33.24
CA LYS A 88 6.55 -26.92 -33.02
C LYS A 88 7.21 -25.84 -32.15
N LYS A 89 6.94 -24.55 -32.38
CA LYS A 89 7.44 -23.45 -31.54
C LYS A 89 7.03 -23.67 -30.09
N SER A 90 5.72 -23.86 -29.84
CA SER A 90 5.19 -24.13 -28.50
C SER A 90 5.86 -25.34 -27.85
N LYS A 91 6.04 -26.44 -28.59
CA LYS A 91 6.72 -27.63 -28.09
C LYS A 91 8.17 -27.36 -27.69
N TRP A 92 8.95 -26.65 -28.50
CA TRP A 92 10.38 -26.44 -28.23
C TRP A 92 10.65 -25.31 -27.22
N TRP A 93 9.84 -24.25 -27.22
CA TRP A 93 10.01 -23.11 -26.30
C TRP A 93 9.39 -23.38 -24.92
N ARG A 94 8.22 -24.03 -24.83
CA ARG A 94 7.54 -24.24 -23.52
C ARG A 94 7.97 -25.49 -22.78
N SER A 95 8.46 -26.53 -23.49
CA SER A 95 8.73 -27.83 -22.87
C SER A 95 10.01 -27.90 -22.03
N LYS A 96 10.87 -26.87 -22.07
CA LYS A 96 12.20 -26.92 -21.41
C LYS A 96 12.42 -25.87 -20.32
N GLY A 97 11.52 -24.90 -20.17
CA GLY A 97 11.69 -23.81 -19.21
C GLY A 97 11.19 -24.12 -17.81
N ALA A 98 11.94 -23.66 -16.81
CA ALA A 98 11.38 -23.43 -15.49
C ALA A 98 10.12 -22.58 -15.65
N THR A 99 9.00 -23.00 -15.06
CA THR A 99 7.79 -22.18 -15.03
C THR A 99 8.11 -20.96 -14.19
N CYS A 100 8.64 -19.90 -14.79
CA CYS A 100 8.77 -18.60 -14.15
C CYS A 100 7.35 -18.19 -13.78
N THR A 101 6.95 -18.47 -12.54
CA THR A 101 5.67 -18.06 -11.99
C THR A 101 5.71 -16.56 -11.80
N GLY A 102 5.40 -15.85 -12.88
CA GLY A 102 4.97 -14.47 -12.87
C GLY A 102 6.05 -13.44 -12.53
N THR A 103 6.88 -13.10 -13.51
CA THR A 103 7.32 -11.72 -13.67
C THR A 103 7.40 -11.40 -15.15
N SER A 104 6.61 -10.42 -15.57
CA SER A 104 6.46 -9.88 -16.91
C SER A 104 5.59 -10.66 -17.90
N SER A 105 4.62 -9.94 -18.48
CA SER A 105 3.91 -10.32 -19.72
C SER A 105 2.63 -11.16 -19.60
N SER A 106 1.78 -10.90 -18.62
CA SER A 106 0.36 -10.67 -18.93
C SER A 106 -0.32 -9.98 -17.77
N VAL A 107 -1.29 -9.13 -18.10
CA VAL A 107 -2.35 -8.69 -17.19
C VAL A 107 -3.11 -9.94 -16.75
N LYS A 108 -2.53 -10.75 -15.86
CA LYS A 108 -3.33 -11.61 -15.02
C LYS A 108 -4.01 -10.67 -14.07
N GLN A 109 -5.34 -10.68 -14.11
CA GLN A 109 -6.19 -10.27 -13.00
C GLN A 109 -5.79 -11.13 -11.78
N GLN A 110 -4.62 -10.85 -11.22
CA GLN A 110 -4.26 -11.25 -9.89
C GLN A 110 -5.19 -10.40 -9.05
N ARG A 111 -6.34 -10.97 -8.66
CA ARG A 111 -7.13 -10.44 -7.55
C ARG A 111 -6.10 -10.03 -6.53
N PHE A 112 -6.02 -8.73 -6.27
CA PHE A 112 -5.05 -8.11 -5.39
C PHE A 112 -5.26 -8.77 -4.03
N SER A 113 -4.58 -9.90 -3.80
CA SER A 113 -4.60 -10.58 -2.52
C SER A 113 -3.91 -9.57 -1.62
N LEU A 114 -4.72 -8.88 -0.83
CA LEU A 114 -4.34 -7.82 0.07
C LEU A 114 -3.35 -8.45 1.06
N SER A 115 -2.08 -8.47 0.68
CA SER A 115 -1.02 -9.08 1.50
C SER A 115 -0.98 -8.32 2.82
N LEU A 116 -0.80 -9.03 3.93
CA LEU A 116 -0.72 -8.45 5.27
C LEU A 116 0.26 -7.26 5.34
N HIS A 117 1.29 -7.28 4.49
CA HIS A 117 2.26 -6.19 4.35
C HIS A 117 1.63 -4.85 3.92
N ASN A 118 0.59 -4.87 3.08
CA ASN A 118 -0.09 -3.66 2.60
C ASN A 118 -1.10 -3.11 3.63
N VAL A 119 -1.57 -3.97 4.55
CA VAL A 119 -2.55 -3.60 5.61
C VAL A 119 -1.86 -3.34 6.96
N ALA A 120 -0.56 -3.64 7.06
CA ALA A 120 0.25 -3.44 8.26
C ALA A 120 0.17 -2.00 8.81
N GLY A 121 0.04 -1.01 7.92
CA GLY A 121 -0.14 0.40 8.31
C GLY A 121 -1.36 0.64 9.21
N LEU A 122 -2.49 -0.05 8.97
CA LEU A 122 -3.69 0.08 9.80
C LEU A 122 -3.47 -0.44 11.22
N PHE A 123 -2.79 -1.59 11.35
CA PHE A 123 -2.48 -2.18 12.64
C PHE A 123 -1.51 -1.32 13.46
N ILE A 124 -0.53 -0.68 12.81
CA ILE A 124 0.41 0.23 13.46
C ILE A 124 -0.32 1.46 14.00
N ILE A 125 -1.22 2.07 13.21
CA ILE A 125 -2.00 3.24 13.63
C ILE A 125 -2.93 2.88 14.80
N LEU A 126 -3.62 1.74 14.72
CA LEU A 126 -4.48 1.25 15.81
C LEU A 126 -3.67 0.99 17.10
N GLY A 127 -2.52 0.33 16.99
CA GLY A 127 -1.65 0.06 18.13
C GLY A 127 -1.10 1.34 18.77
N ALA A 128 -0.66 2.30 17.96
CA ALA A 128 -0.20 3.60 18.44
C ALA A 128 -1.34 4.37 19.14
N GLY A 129 -2.53 4.41 18.54
CA GLY A 129 -3.70 5.08 19.13
C GLY A 129 -4.10 4.48 20.49
N LEU A 130 -4.07 3.16 20.62
CA LEU A 130 -4.33 2.48 21.88
C LEU A 130 -3.28 2.85 22.96
N LEU A 131 -1.99 2.85 22.59
CA LEU A 131 -0.92 3.22 23.50
C LEU A 131 -1.06 4.67 23.99
N PHE A 132 -1.33 5.60 23.07
CA PHE A 132 -1.56 7.01 23.42
C PHE A 132 -2.78 7.19 24.33
N GLY A 133 -3.88 6.50 24.06
CA GLY A 133 -5.08 6.55 24.92
C GLY A 133 -4.79 6.07 26.35
N ILE A 134 -4.06 4.96 26.50
CA ILE A 134 -3.65 4.44 27.81
C ILE A 134 -2.75 5.46 28.54
N LEU A 135 -1.78 6.06 27.86
CA LEU A 135 -0.91 7.07 28.45
C LEU A 135 -1.68 8.31 28.92
N THR A 136 -2.64 8.80 28.12
CA THR A 136 -3.47 9.95 28.51
C THR A 136 -4.28 9.66 29.78
N VAL A 137 -4.84 8.47 29.91
CA VAL A 137 -5.57 8.05 31.13
C VAL A 137 -4.65 7.99 32.35
N ILE A 138 -3.45 7.42 32.20
CA ILE A 138 -2.46 7.33 33.29
C ILE A 138 -2.04 8.73 33.75
N VAL A 139 -1.77 9.65 32.82
CA VAL A 139 -1.37 11.03 33.14
C VAL A 139 -2.49 11.78 33.86
N GLU A 140 -3.73 11.68 33.39
CA GLU A 140 -4.89 12.31 34.02
C GLU A 140 -5.11 11.77 35.44
N LEU A 141 -5.01 10.45 35.62
CA LEU A 141 -5.12 9.81 36.93
C LEU A 141 -4.01 10.29 37.87
N PHE A 142 -2.77 10.39 37.39
CA PHE A 142 -1.65 10.86 38.19
C PHE A 142 -1.81 12.33 38.62
N ILE A 143 -2.30 13.20 37.73
CA ILE A 143 -2.59 14.61 38.07
C ILE A 143 -3.71 14.69 39.11
N ARG A 144 -4.80 13.93 38.93
CA ARG A 144 -5.92 13.88 39.89
C ARG A 144 -5.46 13.40 41.26
N CYS A 145 -4.71 12.31 41.31
CA CYS A 145 -4.14 11.79 42.56
C CYS A 145 -3.21 12.80 43.22
N ARG A 146 -2.37 13.52 42.46
CA ARG A 146 -1.53 14.61 43.01
C ARG A 146 -2.35 15.75 43.57
N GLN A 147 -3.42 16.17 42.90
CA GLN A 147 -4.29 17.24 43.38
C GLN A 147 -5.02 16.85 44.67
N ILE A 148 -5.49 15.60 44.77
CA ILE A 148 -6.17 15.06 45.95
C ILE A 148 -5.18 14.90 47.11
N ALA A 149 -3.99 14.34 46.86
CA ALA A 149 -2.95 14.17 47.87
C ALA A 149 -2.48 15.50 48.49
N ASN A 150 -2.41 16.57 47.67
CA ASN A 150 -2.07 17.91 48.17
C ASN A 150 -3.17 18.52 49.06
N LYS A 151 -4.44 18.09 48.91
CA LYS A 151 -5.56 18.59 49.72
C LYS A 151 -5.72 17.84 51.04
N GLU A 152 -5.42 16.53 51.09
CA GLU A 152 -5.77 15.69 52.24
C GLU A 152 -4.61 14.98 52.97
N LYS A 153 -3.36 15.04 52.47
CA LYS A 153 -2.17 14.41 53.11
C LYS A 153 -2.32 12.89 53.42
N ILE A 154 -2.82 12.10 52.47
CA ILE A 154 -3.00 10.63 52.62
C ILE A 154 -2.23 9.87 51.51
N SER A 155 -1.90 8.59 51.79
CA SER A 155 -1.12 7.67 50.94
C SER A 155 -1.74 7.45 49.54
N ILE A 156 -0.95 7.77 48.52
CA ILE A 156 -1.30 7.84 47.09
C ILE A 156 -1.62 6.47 46.46
N TRP A 157 -1.08 5.38 47.00
CA TRP A 157 -1.10 4.07 46.33
C TRP A 157 -2.37 3.25 46.58
N THR A 158 -3.04 3.45 47.71
CA THR A 158 -4.23 2.67 48.09
C THR A 158 -5.48 3.11 47.35
N GLU A 159 -5.63 4.41 47.08
CA GLU A 159 -6.77 4.96 46.32
C GLU A 159 -6.63 4.69 44.82
N LEU A 160 -5.40 4.82 44.29
CA LEU A 160 -5.09 4.59 42.88
C LEU A 160 -5.34 3.12 42.47
N VAL A 161 -5.02 2.16 43.34
CA VAL A 161 -5.30 0.73 43.09
C VAL A 161 -6.80 0.43 43.16
N ASN A 162 -7.57 1.10 44.03
CA ASN A 162 -9.01 0.89 44.13
C ASN A 162 -9.77 1.47 42.94
N GLU A 163 -9.42 2.68 42.49
CA GLU A 163 -9.96 3.31 41.27
C GLU A 163 -9.55 2.54 40.00
N LEU A 164 -8.29 2.08 39.89
CA LEU A 164 -7.88 1.22 38.76
C LEU A 164 -8.61 -0.12 38.76
N ARG A 165 -8.81 -0.73 39.94
CA ARG A 165 -9.53 -1.98 40.10
C ARG A 165 -11.00 -1.83 39.75
N PHE A 166 -11.60 -0.66 40.03
CA PHE A 166 -12.97 -0.34 39.62
C PHE A 166 -13.07 -0.10 38.11
N ALA A 167 -12.11 0.60 37.51
CA ALA A 167 -12.07 0.85 36.06
C ALA A 167 -11.74 -0.41 35.22
N LEU A 168 -10.96 -1.35 35.76
CA LEU A 168 -10.61 -2.62 35.10
C LEU A 168 -11.56 -3.77 35.42
N ASN A 169 -12.38 -3.68 36.48
CA ASN A 169 -13.52 -4.57 36.67
C ASN A 169 -14.63 -4.18 35.69
N LEU A 170 -14.46 -4.56 34.42
CA LEU A 170 -15.52 -4.60 33.40
C LEU A 170 -16.49 -5.76 33.66
N ASN A 171 -16.97 -5.89 34.89
CA ASN A 171 -18.12 -6.72 35.21
C ASN A 171 -19.15 -5.78 35.84
N ILE A 172 -19.96 -5.17 34.96
CA ILE A 172 -21.33 -4.70 35.13
C ILE A 172 -21.56 -3.68 34.00
N ILE A 173 -22.08 -4.17 32.87
CA ILE A 173 -22.96 -3.36 32.02
C ILE A 173 -24.23 -3.19 32.86
N GLU A 174 -24.33 -2.11 33.66
CA GLU A 174 -25.64 -1.66 34.13
C GLU A 174 -26.13 -0.52 33.26
N ASP A 175 -27.23 -0.84 32.60
CA ASP A 175 -27.97 -0.09 31.62
C ASP A 175 -28.38 1.31 32.16
N HIS A 176 -27.84 2.38 31.57
CA HIS A 176 -28.18 3.76 31.89
C HIS A 176 -29.59 4.19 31.42
N ARG A 177 -30.54 3.26 31.24
CA ARG A 177 -31.84 3.52 30.59
C ARG A 177 -33.02 3.84 31.51
N SER A 178 -32.88 3.83 32.84
CA SER A 178 -34.06 4.00 33.73
C SER A 178 -34.16 5.29 34.55
N ARG A 179 -33.37 6.35 34.28
CA ARG A 179 -33.49 7.64 35.02
C ARG A 179 -34.14 8.80 34.26
N LYS A 180 -34.72 8.57 33.08
CA LYS A 180 -35.39 9.62 32.28
C LYS A 180 -36.92 9.56 32.25
N LYS A 181 -37.54 8.56 32.90
CA LYS A 181 -39.01 8.34 32.81
C LYS A 181 -39.82 8.78 34.04
N ASN A 182 -39.20 8.99 35.21
CA ASN A 182 -39.93 9.33 36.45
C ASN A 182 -39.88 10.81 36.89
N SER A 183 -39.24 11.72 36.15
CA SER A 183 -39.27 13.16 36.48
C SER A 183 -40.18 14.00 35.58
N LYS A 184 -40.93 13.37 34.65
CA LYS A 184 -41.94 14.06 33.81
C LYS A 184 -43.35 14.05 34.41
N LEU A 185 -43.52 13.54 35.63
CA LEU A 185 -44.81 13.42 36.29
C LEU A 185 -44.67 13.81 37.76
N ASN A 186 -44.39 15.09 38.04
CA ASN A 186 -44.80 15.82 39.26
C ASN A 186 -44.47 17.31 39.03
N GLY A 187 -45.46 18.17 39.28
CA GLY A 187 -45.61 19.57 38.84
C GLY A 187 -44.45 20.53 39.15
N ALA A 188 -44.21 21.56 38.34
CA ALA A 188 -45.03 22.76 38.12
C ALA A 188 -44.81 23.86 39.20
N VAL A 189 -44.34 25.04 38.73
CA VAL A 189 -44.67 26.41 39.25
C VAL A 189 -43.74 26.93 40.40
N PRO A 190 -43.48 28.26 40.54
CA PRO A 190 -42.21 28.95 40.26
C PRO A 190 -41.55 29.47 41.58
N PRO A 191 -40.41 30.20 41.57
CA PRO A 191 -39.77 30.61 42.81
C PRO A 191 -40.37 31.92 43.38
N PRO A 192 -40.60 32.02 44.70
CA PRO A 192 -40.67 33.30 45.40
C PRO A 192 -39.31 33.71 45.99
N ASP A 193 -39.14 35.02 45.92
CA ASP A 193 -38.29 35.99 46.61
C ASP A 193 -37.65 35.60 47.97
N CYS A 194 -36.43 36.10 48.22
CA CYS A 194 -35.98 36.63 49.52
C CYS A 194 -34.58 37.23 49.44
N THR A 195 -34.57 38.51 49.06
CA THR A 195 -33.82 39.62 49.66
C THR A 195 -32.97 39.35 50.92
N LYS A 196 -31.74 39.89 50.90
CA LYS A 196 -31.19 40.77 51.97
C LYS A 196 -30.40 41.92 51.35
N GLU A 197 -31.10 43.05 51.20
CA GLU A 197 -30.74 44.43 51.61
C GLU A 197 -29.43 44.58 52.43
N THR A 198 -28.64 45.66 52.44
CA THR A 198 -28.72 47.07 51.97
C THR A 198 -27.35 47.67 52.38
N GLU A 199 -26.62 48.46 51.58
CA GLU A 199 -26.70 49.93 51.56
C GLU A 199 -25.96 50.56 50.36
N LEU A 200 -26.65 51.48 49.70
CA LEU A 200 -26.15 52.58 48.87
C LEU A 200 -25.61 53.70 49.80
N PRO A 201 -24.73 54.64 49.38
CA PRO A 201 -25.14 55.74 48.48
C PRO A 201 -24.01 56.22 47.52
N ARG A 202 -24.25 56.51 46.23
CA ARG A 202 -24.83 57.75 45.63
C ARG A 202 -23.73 58.53 44.89
N ILE A 203 -24.16 59.32 43.90
CA ILE A 203 -23.53 60.53 43.32
C ILE A 203 -22.56 60.26 42.16
N THR A 204 -22.64 60.84 40.96
CA THR A 204 -23.62 61.68 40.23
C THR A 204 -23.04 61.94 38.82
N ASN A 205 -23.88 62.47 37.92
CA ASN A 205 -23.58 63.46 36.87
C ASN A 205 -23.24 62.99 35.42
N SER A 206 -24.28 63.06 34.57
CA SER A 206 -24.49 64.13 33.56
C SER A 206 -23.62 64.18 32.28
N PRO A 207 -24.08 64.87 31.20
CA PRO A 207 -24.33 64.20 29.92
C PRO A 207 -23.75 64.93 28.68
N MET A 208 -24.25 64.55 27.50
CA MET A 208 -24.44 65.37 26.29
C MET A 208 -23.34 65.48 25.21
N SER A 209 -23.82 65.27 23.97
CA SER A 209 -23.60 66.10 22.76
C SER A 209 -22.62 65.62 21.68
N ARG A 210 -23.19 65.05 20.60
CA ARG A 210 -23.31 65.63 19.24
C ARG A 210 -22.04 66.06 18.47
N ARG A 211 -21.75 65.37 17.35
CA ARG A 211 -21.40 65.88 15.98
C ARG A 211 -21.05 64.66 15.10
N ARG A 212 -21.82 64.32 14.06
CA ARG A 212 -21.84 64.89 12.70
C ARG A 212 -20.50 64.74 11.96
N ASN A 213 -20.39 63.67 11.16
CA ASN A 213 -20.24 63.69 9.70
C ASN A 213 -20.65 62.33 9.14
#